data_AF-A0A3S0BKE2-F1
#
_entry.id   AF-A0A3S0BKE2-F1
#
_cell.length_a   1.000
_cell.length_b   1.000
_cell.length_c   1.000
_cell.angle_alpha   90.00
_cell.angle_beta   90.00
_cell.angle_gamma   90.00
#
_symmetry.space_group_name_H-M   'P 1'
#
loop_
_entity.id
_entity.type
_entity.pdbx_description
1 polymer ?
#
loop_
_entity_poly.entity_id
_entity_poly.type
_entity_poly.pdbx_seq_one_letter_code
_entity_poly.pdbx_strand_id
1 'polypeptide(L)'
;MFELIAFGTNASYVILGSGLFFLIFMARFERYAAALFCLFCVLFLVFSLEGFKNAFLYIVNNPFFSISFFLAYCLIGAIYTVSPIFGKWYNFVFYVREKNREEKKRWLQSQQYKIEDLKKNIAAHRNNISSTTDAIRKDYFGELVKKDEHLLQILNESKGTMTPELFVLWQEKEKEIFVRDFVLNERISIRKPEPEEYKSRIVGWIAYWPIHLLFSLINDPFKAIGKFIYRTFYTKLKNISDAMWDKD
;
A
#
# COMPACT_ATOMS: atom_id res chain seq x y z
N MET A 1 -42.47 29.56 5.58
CA MET A 1 -41.97 28.65 4.52
C MET A 1 -40.67 27.97 4.96
N PHE A 2 -40.59 27.54 6.24
CA PHE A 2 -39.36 27.02 6.88
C PHE A 2 -39.43 25.53 7.23
N GLU A 3 -40.55 24.86 6.95
CA GLU A 3 -40.75 23.45 7.30
C GLU A 3 -40.27 22.46 6.22
N LEU A 4 -39.94 22.95 5.02
CA LEU A 4 -39.55 22.09 3.89
C LEU A 4 -38.15 21.47 4.03
N ILE A 5 -37.35 21.90 5.02
CA ILE A 5 -36.02 21.37 5.30
C ILE A 5 -35.95 20.84 6.75
N ALA A 6 -37.07 20.34 7.27
CA ALA A 6 -37.04 19.44 8.41
C ALA A 6 -36.53 18.06 7.95
N PHE A 7 -35.70 17.41 8.75
CA PHE A 7 -35.29 16.01 8.53
C PHE A 7 -36.53 15.15 8.23
N GLY A 8 -36.57 14.52 7.04
CA GLY A 8 -37.72 13.72 6.59
C GLY A 8 -38.44 14.21 5.33
N THR A 9 -38.05 15.36 4.76
CA THR A 9 -38.59 15.79 3.45
C THR A 9 -37.85 15.17 2.27
N ASN A 10 -38.53 15.01 1.14
CA ASN A 10 -37.96 14.41 -0.08
C ASN A 10 -36.65 15.10 -0.54
N ALA A 11 -36.53 16.41 -0.34
CA ALA A 11 -35.32 17.16 -0.68
C ALA A 11 -34.10 16.70 0.15
N SER A 12 -34.29 16.43 1.44
CA SER A 12 -33.21 15.92 2.31
C SER A 12 -32.72 14.55 1.86
N TYR A 13 -33.62 13.66 1.44
CA TYR A 13 -33.25 12.34 0.91
C TYR A 13 -32.56 12.40 -0.44
N VAL A 14 -32.92 13.36 -1.31
CA VAL A 14 -32.24 13.58 -2.60
C VAL A 14 -30.81 14.09 -2.39
N ILE A 15 -30.60 14.99 -1.42
CA ILE A 15 -29.25 15.48 -1.08
C ILE A 15 -28.41 14.37 -0.45
N LEU A 16 -28.98 13.59 0.48
CA LEU A 16 -28.30 12.42 1.06
C LEU A 16 -27.98 11.38 -0.01
N GLY A 17 -28.95 11.02 -0.86
CA GLY A 17 -28.80 10.04 -1.91
C GLY A 17 -27.78 10.46 -2.97
N SER A 18 -27.79 11.73 -3.38
CA SER A 18 -26.79 12.27 -4.32
C SER A 18 -25.39 12.34 -3.70
N GLY A 19 -25.27 12.73 -2.43
CA GLY A 19 -24.00 12.69 -1.69
C GLY A 19 -23.45 11.28 -1.56
N LEU A 20 -24.31 10.29 -1.28
CA LEU A 20 -23.94 8.88 -1.13
C LEU A 20 -23.58 8.25 -2.49
N PHE A 21 -24.36 8.54 -3.54
CA PHE A 21 -24.05 8.15 -4.92
C PHE A 21 -22.72 8.74 -5.38
N PHE A 22 -22.46 10.02 -5.11
CA PHE A 22 -21.18 10.63 -5.42
C PHE A 22 -20.05 10.02 -4.60
N LEU A 23 -20.21 9.75 -3.30
CA LEU A 23 -19.21 9.04 -2.51
C LEU A 23 -18.86 7.67 -3.10
N ILE A 24 -19.86 6.90 -3.56
CA ILE A 24 -19.67 5.59 -4.22
C ILE A 24 -18.96 5.76 -5.57
N PHE A 25 -19.42 6.69 -6.40
CA PHE A 25 -18.79 7.01 -7.69
C PHE A 25 -17.33 7.43 -7.50
N MET A 26 -17.05 8.20 -6.45
CA MET A 26 -15.73 8.76 -6.17
C MET A 26 -14.77 7.75 -5.54
N ALA A 27 -15.29 6.85 -4.71
CA ALA A 27 -14.54 5.66 -4.26
C ALA A 27 -14.08 4.80 -5.44
N ARG A 28 -14.78 4.87 -6.58
CA ARG A 28 -14.44 4.13 -7.79
C ARG A 28 -13.42 4.83 -8.71
N PHE A 29 -13.33 6.16 -8.69
CA PHE A 29 -12.48 6.92 -9.62
C PHE A 29 -11.22 7.54 -9.01
N GLU A 30 -10.98 7.38 -7.71
CA GLU A 30 -9.75 7.76 -7.00
C GLU A 30 -9.27 9.22 -7.22
N ARG A 31 -10.14 10.13 -7.69
CA ARG A 31 -9.82 11.54 -7.88
C ARG A 31 -10.16 12.36 -6.63
N TYR A 32 -9.21 12.41 -5.72
CA TYR A 32 -9.35 12.94 -4.36
C TYR A 32 -9.77 14.42 -4.26
N ALA A 33 -9.29 15.27 -5.18
CA ALA A 33 -9.64 16.69 -5.20
C ALA A 33 -11.14 16.91 -5.45
N ALA A 34 -11.74 16.08 -6.30
CA ALA A 34 -13.17 16.16 -6.56
C ALA A 34 -13.99 15.67 -5.35
N ALA A 35 -13.44 14.82 -4.47
CA ALA A 35 -14.18 14.21 -3.35
C ALA A 35 -14.32 15.21 -2.22
N LEU A 36 -13.20 15.87 -1.91
CA LEU A 36 -13.19 17.03 -1.05
C LEU A 36 -14.06 18.14 -1.62
N PHE A 37 -13.97 18.44 -2.93
CA PHE A 37 -14.84 19.44 -3.56
C PHE A 37 -16.32 19.08 -3.47
N CYS A 38 -16.73 17.84 -3.78
CA CYS A 38 -18.12 17.38 -3.67
C CYS A 38 -18.62 17.35 -2.22
N LEU A 39 -17.81 16.89 -1.27
CA LEU A 39 -18.15 16.99 0.14
C LEU A 39 -18.29 18.46 0.54
N PHE A 40 -17.38 19.33 0.09
CA PHE A 40 -17.46 20.77 0.33
C PHE A 40 -18.72 21.35 -0.31
N CYS A 41 -19.13 20.90 -1.50
CA CYS A 41 -20.36 21.33 -2.17
C CYS A 41 -21.62 20.81 -1.47
N VAL A 42 -21.63 19.57 -0.97
CA VAL A 42 -22.75 18.99 -0.21
C VAL A 42 -22.87 19.68 1.14
N LEU A 43 -21.76 19.83 1.85
CA LEU A 43 -21.69 20.61 3.08
C LEU A 43 -22.12 22.05 2.81
N PHE A 44 -21.56 22.71 1.80
CA PHE A 44 -21.92 24.07 1.39
C PHE A 44 -23.40 24.17 1.04
N LEU A 45 -24.01 23.22 0.33
CA LEU A 45 -25.45 23.19 0.03
C LEU A 45 -26.29 23.01 1.28
N VAL A 46 -25.89 22.10 2.17
CA VAL A 46 -26.52 21.89 3.48
C VAL A 46 -26.38 23.15 4.37
N PHE A 47 -25.30 23.91 4.19
CA PHE A 47 -24.96 25.09 4.99
C PHE A 47 -25.47 26.42 4.40
N SER A 48 -25.63 26.54 3.08
CA SER A 48 -26.09 27.74 2.37
C SER A 48 -27.60 27.90 2.42
N LEU A 49 -28.31 26.80 2.64
CA LEU A 49 -29.74 26.80 2.95
C LEU A 49 -29.93 27.15 4.44
N GLU A 50 -29.65 28.40 4.81
CA GLU A 50 -29.96 29.08 6.09
C GLU A 50 -29.40 28.47 7.41
N GLY A 51 -28.77 27.29 7.38
CA GLY A 51 -28.44 26.49 8.57
C GLY A 51 -27.13 26.82 9.31
N PHE A 52 -26.23 27.65 8.77
CA PHE A 52 -24.91 27.83 9.42
C PHE A 52 -24.97 28.50 10.80
N LYS A 53 -25.93 29.42 11.02
CA LYS A 53 -26.18 29.98 12.35
C LYS A 53 -26.68 28.92 13.34
N ASN A 54 -27.39 27.89 12.85
CA ASN A 54 -27.94 26.83 13.67
C ASN A 54 -26.99 25.65 13.87
N ALA A 55 -26.03 25.39 12.98
CA ALA A 55 -25.10 24.28 13.16
C ALA A 55 -24.23 24.48 14.41
N PHE A 56 -23.68 25.69 14.58
CA PHE A 56 -22.90 26.00 15.78
C PHE A 56 -23.78 25.98 17.03
N LEU A 57 -24.98 26.55 16.96
CA LEU A 57 -25.95 26.52 18.05
C LEU A 57 -26.37 25.08 18.39
N TYR A 58 -26.54 24.20 17.41
CA TYR A 58 -26.88 22.80 17.58
C TYR A 58 -25.74 22.02 18.24
N ILE A 59 -24.49 22.26 17.82
CA ILE A 59 -23.30 21.67 18.45
C ILE A 59 -23.22 22.12 19.91
N VAL A 60 -23.42 23.41 20.18
CA VAL A 60 -23.41 23.98 21.54
C VAL A 60 -24.56 23.44 22.39
N ASN A 61 -25.76 23.28 21.82
CA ASN A 61 -26.94 22.77 22.51
C ASN A 61 -26.94 21.24 22.66
N ASN A 62 -26.23 20.52 21.79
CA ASN A 62 -26.15 19.06 21.78
C ASN A 62 -24.69 18.58 21.68
N PRO A 63 -23.84 18.93 22.66
CA PRO A 63 -22.41 18.65 22.59
C PRO A 63 -22.15 17.13 22.63
N PHE A 64 -22.89 16.39 23.44
CA PHE A 64 -22.75 14.94 23.54
C PHE A 64 -23.07 14.20 22.24
N PHE A 65 -24.15 14.59 21.56
CA PHE A 65 -24.52 13.99 20.28
C PHE A 65 -23.46 14.27 19.21
N SER A 66 -22.98 15.52 19.15
CA SER A 66 -21.93 15.93 18.22
C SER A 66 -20.62 15.18 18.47
N ILE A 67 -20.20 15.07 19.73
CA ILE A 67 -19.01 14.30 20.13
C ILE A 67 -19.19 12.81 19.81
N SER A 68 -20.35 12.23 20.12
CA SER A 68 -20.63 10.82 19.83
C SER A 68 -20.58 10.53 18.34
N PHE A 69 -21.21 11.38 17.52
CA PHE A 69 -21.18 11.25 16.06
C PHE A 69 -19.75 11.35 15.51
N PHE A 70 -18.97 12.30 16.02
CA PHE A 70 -17.55 12.45 15.69
C PHE A 70 -16.74 11.19 16.05
N LEU A 71 -16.93 10.65 17.26
CA LEU A 71 -16.24 9.44 17.71
C LEU A 71 -16.65 8.20 16.91
N ALA A 72 -17.95 8.02 16.65
CA ALA A 72 -18.46 6.92 15.84
C ALA A 72 -17.90 6.98 14.42
N TYR A 73 -17.86 8.17 13.83
CA TYR A 73 -17.22 8.41 12.55
C TYR A 73 -15.74 7.99 12.61
N CYS A 74 -14.96 8.51 13.56
CA CYS A 74 -13.53 8.16 13.73
C CYS A 74 -13.31 6.65 13.90
N LEU A 75 -14.18 5.97 14.65
CA LEU A 75 -14.13 4.52 14.84
C LEU A 75 -14.38 3.76 13.53
N ILE A 76 -15.38 4.17 12.74
CA ILE A 76 -15.65 3.58 11.42
C ILE A 76 -14.43 3.74 10.51
N GLY A 77 -13.75 4.90 10.55
CA GLY A 77 -12.53 5.13 9.77
C GLY A 77 -11.33 4.32 10.21
N ALA A 78 -11.16 4.19 11.52
CA ALA A 78 -10.16 3.31 12.12
C ALA A 78 -10.37 1.86 11.66
N ILE A 79 -11.60 1.37 11.77
CA ILE A 79 -11.99 0.03 11.33
C ILE A 79 -11.77 -0.10 9.82
N TYR A 80 -12.20 0.86 9.01
CA TYR A 80 -12.00 0.81 7.56
C TYR A 80 -10.51 0.81 7.15
N THR A 81 -9.64 1.46 7.91
CA THR A 81 -8.20 1.50 7.61
C THR A 81 -7.47 0.23 8.04
N VAL A 82 -7.83 -0.34 9.19
CA VAL A 82 -7.09 -1.44 9.86
C VAL A 82 -7.74 -2.81 9.66
N SER A 83 -9.05 -2.86 9.39
CA SER A 83 -9.81 -4.12 9.33
C SER A 83 -9.19 -5.07 8.30
N PRO A 84 -9.00 -6.36 8.61
CA PRO A 84 -8.47 -7.32 7.65
C PRO A 84 -9.42 -7.55 6.45
N ILE A 85 -10.71 -7.24 6.58
CA ILE A 85 -11.71 -7.47 5.52
C ILE A 85 -11.74 -6.31 4.50
N PHE A 86 -11.64 -5.06 4.98
CA PHE A 86 -11.80 -3.85 4.16
C PHE A 86 -10.58 -2.91 4.21
N GLY A 87 -9.57 -3.27 5.00
CA GLY A 87 -8.41 -2.46 5.34
C GLY A 87 -7.54 -2.18 4.14
N LYS A 88 -7.45 -0.90 3.77
CA LYS A 88 -6.53 -0.46 2.71
C LYS A 88 -5.09 -0.86 3.00
N TRP A 89 -4.64 -0.81 4.26
CA TRP A 89 -3.28 -1.27 4.60
C TRP A 89 -3.13 -2.78 4.41
N TYR A 90 -4.09 -3.57 4.88
CA TYR A 90 -4.04 -5.03 4.71
C TYR A 90 -3.97 -5.41 3.23
N ASN A 91 -4.84 -4.83 2.40
CA ASN A 91 -4.86 -5.07 0.96
C ASN A 91 -3.57 -4.59 0.28
N PHE A 92 -3.01 -3.47 0.72
CA PHE A 92 -1.73 -2.97 0.22
C PHE A 92 -0.57 -3.92 0.54
N VAL A 93 -0.43 -4.34 1.81
CA VAL A 93 0.60 -5.29 2.22
C VAL A 93 0.45 -6.62 1.48
N PHE A 94 -0.79 -7.12 1.37
CA PHE A 94 -1.08 -8.34 0.63
C PHE A 94 -0.69 -8.22 -0.85
N TYR A 95 -1.04 -7.11 -1.50
CA TYR A 95 -0.68 -6.84 -2.89
C TYR A 95 0.84 -6.80 -3.10
N VAL A 96 1.57 -6.06 -2.26
CA VAL A 96 3.04 -5.96 -2.33
C VAL A 96 3.68 -7.34 -2.11
N ARG A 97 3.18 -8.10 -1.13
CA ARG A 97 3.65 -9.46 -0.86
C ARG A 97 3.43 -10.39 -2.06
N GLU A 98 2.24 -10.37 -2.65
CA GLU A 98 1.93 -11.25 -3.78
C GLU A 98 2.78 -10.89 -5.00
N LYS A 99 2.99 -9.60 -5.26
CA LYS A 99 3.92 -9.13 -6.30
C LYS A 99 5.35 -9.56 -6.02
N ASN A 100 5.78 -9.55 -4.77
CA ASN A 100 7.09 -10.06 -4.39
C ASN A 100 7.22 -11.56 -4.71
N ARG A 101 6.19 -12.36 -4.39
CA ARG A 101 6.16 -13.80 -4.70
C ARG A 101 6.19 -14.07 -6.21
N GLU A 102 5.43 -13.31 -6.99
CA GLU A 102 5.44 -13.40 -8.46
C GLU A 102 6.83 -13.11 -9.04
N GLU A 103 7.47 -12.02 -8.60
CA GLU A 103 8.81 -11.64 -9.07
C GLU A 103 9.89 -12.63 -8.59
N LYS A 104 9.79 -13.12 -7.36
CA LYS A 104 10.66 -14.18 -6.82
C LYS A 104 10.58 -15.45 -7.68
N LYS A 105 9.38 -15.86 -8.08
CA LYS A 105 9.16 -17.01 -8.96
C LYS A 105 9.72 -16.78 -10.36
N ARG A 106 9.49 -15.60 -10.95
CA ARG A 106 10.04 -15.22 -12.26
C ARG A 106 11.56 -15.20 -12.26
N TRP A 107 12.15 -14.67 -11.20
CA TRP A 107 13.60 -14.63 -11.04
C TRP A 107 14.17 -16.04 -10.96
N LEU A 108 13.60 -16.93 -10.12
CA LEU A 108 14.02 -18.34 -10.05
C LEU A 108 13.95 -19.03 -11.41
N GLN A 109 12.85 -18.84 -12.14
CA GLN A 109 12.69 -19.37 -13.51
C GLN A 109 13.75 -18.80 -14.47
N SER A 110 14.07 -17.51 -14.37
CA SER A 110 15.09 -16.88 -15.21
C SER A 110 16.50 -17.43 -14.93
N GLN A 111 16.81 -17.76 -13.67
CA GLN A 111 18.08 -18.38 -13.31
C GLN A 111 18.16 -19.82 -13.83
N GLN A 112 17.07 -20.59 -13.71
CA GLN A 112 16.98 -21.94 -14.28
C GLN A 112 17.22 -21.93 -15.79
N TYR A 113 16.59 -20.99 -16.51
CA TYR A 113 16.78 -20.84 -17.95
C TYR A 113 18.24 -20.50 -18.33
N LYS A 114 18.86 -19.54 -17.64
CA LYS A 114 20.28 -19.19 -17.87
C LYS A 114 21.21 -20.37 -17.66
N ILE A 115 20.91 -21.19 -16.65
CA ILE A 115 21.65 -22.42 -16.36
C ILE A 115 21.53 -23.43 -17.49
N GLU A 116 20.32 -23.66 -18.00
CA GLU A 116 20.10 -24.59 -19.10
C GLU A 116 20.81 -24.13 -20.38
N ASP A 117 20.78 -22.83 -20.66
CA ASP A 117 21.50 -22.24 -21.79
C ASP A 117 23.02 -22.37 -21.62
N LEU A 118 23.57 -22.08 -20.44
CA LEU A 118 24.99 -22.29 -20.14
C LEU A 118 25.39 -23.75 -20.29
N LYS A 119 24.60 -24.70 -19.78
CA LYS A 119 24.85 -26.15 -19.95
C LYS A 119 24.88 -26.54 -21.42
N LYS A 120 23.95 -26.03 -22.22
CA LYS A 120 23.91 -26.25 -23.67
C LYS A 120 25.11 -25.65 -24.38
N ASN A 121 25.51 -24.43 -24.04
CA ASN A 121 26.67 -23.75 -24.60
C ASN A 121 27.97 -24.48 -24.25
N ILE A 122 28.16 -24.92 -23.01
CA ILE A 122 29.30 -25.73 -22.59
C ILE A 122 29.34 -27.05 -23.36
N ALA A 123 28.20 -27.75 -23.51
CA ALA A 123 28.13 -29.00 -24.26
C ALA A 123 28.48 -28.81 -25.75
N ALA A 124 28.00 -27.74 -26.38
CA ALA A 124 28.31 -27.42 -27.76
C ALA A 124 29.80 -27.09 -27.95
N HIS A 125 30.39 -26.30 -27.05
CA HIS A 125 31.80 -25.95 -27.14
C HIS A 125 32.73 -27.10 -26.77
N ARG A 126 32.35 -27.99 -25.85
CA ARG A 126 33.15 -29.17 -25.48
C ARG A 126 33.58 -29.99 -26.70
N ASN A 127 32.71 -30.10 -27.71
CA ASN A 127 33.00 -30.80 -28.96
C ASN A 127 33.96 -30.03 -29.89
N ASN A 128 34.08 -28.71 -29.73
CA ASN A 128 34.92 -27.83 -30.54
C ASN A 128 36.27 -27.47 -29.86
N ILE A 129 36.45 -27.81 -28.58
CA ILE A 129 37.59 -27.37 -27.76
C ILE A 129 38.85 -28.26 -27.93
N SER A 130 38.79 -29.36 -28.68
CA SER A 130 39.94 -30.28 -28.83
C SER A 130 41.16 -29.72 -29.59
N SER A 131 41.16 -28.47 -30.08
CA SER A 131 42.21 -28.01 -31.00
C SER A 131 42.84 -26.62 -30.78
N THR A 132 42.40 -25.75 -29.85
CA THR A 132 42.94 -24.37 -29.79
C THR A 132 43.17 -23.81 -28.38
N THR A 133 44.46 -23.71 -28.03
CA THR A 133 45.19 -22.88 -27.05
C THR A 133 44.63 -22.73 -25.62
N ASP A 134 45.17 -23.55 -24.71
CA ASP A 134 44.77 -23.69 -23.30
C ASP A 134 45.19 -22.56 -22.35
N ALA A 135 46.12 -21.68 -22.73
CA ALA A 135 46.78 -20.78 -21.76
C ALA A 135 46.03 -19.47 -21.47
N ILE A 136 45.53 -18.77 -22.50
CA ILE A 136 44.84 -17.46 -22.34
C ILE A 136 43.41 -17.66 -21.80
N ARG A 137 42.86 -18.86 -21.97
CA ARG A 137 41.49 -19.22 -21.60
C ARG A 137 41.31 -19.48 -20.10
N LYS A 138 42.37 -19.87 -19.39
CA LYS A 138 42.27 -20.38 -18.02
C LYS A 138 42.01 -19.30 -16.97
N ASP A 139 42.48 -18.07 -17.20
CA ASP A 139 42.40 -17.01 -16.19
C ASP A 139 41.09 -16.23 -16.24
N TYR A 140 40.74 -15.62 -17.38
CA TYR A 140 39.50 -14.82 -17.48
C TYR A 140 38.22 -15.67 -17.51
N PHE A 141 38.25 -16.78 -18.25
CA PHE A 141 37.11 -17.68 -18.30
C PHE A 141 36.99 -18.47 -16.99
N GLY A 142 38.11 -18.72 -16.30
CA GLY A 142 38.14 -19.46 -15.04
C GLY A 142 37.40 -18.76 -13.89
N GLU A 143 37.52 -17.44 -13.74
CA GLU A 143 36.81 -16.73 -12.66
C GLU A 143 35.31 -16.59 -12.93
N LEU A 144 34.93 -16.25 -14.17
CA LEU A 144 33.52 -16.19 -14.57
C LEU A 144 32.85 -17.56 -14.44
N VAL A 145 33.51 -18.61 -14.94
CA VAL A 145 33.02 -19.99 -14.81
C VAL A 145 32.97 -20.42 -13.36
N LYS A 146 33.95 -20.09 -12.50
CA LYS A 146 33.89 -20.44 -11.07
C LYS A 146 32.70 -19.80 -10.36
N LYS A 147 32.41 -18.53 -10.65
CA LYS A 147 31.28 -17.82 -10.05
C LYS A 147 29.95 -18.43 -10.52
N ASP A 148 29.85 -18.75 -11.81
CA ASP A 148 28.67 -19.38 -12.39
C ASP A 148 28.52 -20.85 -11.97
N GLU A 149 29.62 -21.59 -11.78
CA GLU A 149 29.65 -22.97 -11.27
C GLU A 149 29.18 -23.04 -9.83
N HIS A 150 29.60 -22.11 -8.98
CA HIS A 150 29.11 -22.03 -7.61
C HIS A 150 27.59 -21.76 -7.57
N LEU A 151 27.10 -20.85 -8.43
CA LEU A 151 25.68 -20.55 -8.55
C LEU A 151 24.88 -21.74 -9.12
N LEU A 152 25.46 -22.43 -10.10
CA LEU A 152 24.95 -23.68 -10.69
C LEU A 152 24.85 -24.79 -9.64
N GLN A 153 25.86 -24.93 -8.78
CA GLN A 153 25.88 -25.90 -7.70
C GLN A 153 24.73 -25.62 -6.72
N ILE A 154 24.63 -24.38 -6.22
CA ILE A 154 23.55 -23.96 -5.32
C ILE A 154 22.16 -24.22 -5.95
N LEU A 155 21.98 -23.91 -7.23
CA LEU A 155 20.68 -24.09 -7.92
C LEU A 155 20.34 -25.56 -8.24
N ASN A 156 21.34 -26.39 -8.51
CA ASN A 156 21.11 -27.83 -8.68
C ASN A 156 20.77 -28.48 -7.32
N GLU A 157 21.45 -28.08 -6.25
CA GLU A 157 21.19 -28.55 -4.89
C GLU A 157 19.82 -28.08 -4.38
N SER A 158 19.40 -26.87 -4.76
CA SER A 158 18.12 -26.31 -4.33
C SER A 158 16.90 -26.98 -4.94
N LYS A 159 17.04 -27.71 -6.05
CA LYS A 159 15.93 -28.35 -6.79
C LYS A 159 14.76 -27.38 -7.08
N GLY A 160 15.08 -26.10 -7.31
CA GLY A 160 14.08 -25.06 -7.56
C GLY A 160 13.38 -24.51 -6.32
N THR A 161 13.84 -24.86 -5.12
CA THR A 161 13.42 -24.22 -3.86
C THR A 161 14.34 -23.05 -3.51
N MET A 162 13.87 -22.11 -2.68
CA MET A 162 14.69 -20.97 -2.26
C MET A 162 15.56 -21.38 -1.07
N THR A 163 16.87 -21.60 -1.29
CA THR A 163 17.83 -21.89 -0.21
C THR A 163 18.32 -20.60 0.44
N PRO A 164 18.95 -20.65 1.64
CA PRO A 164 19.52 -19.47 2.29
C PRO A 164 20.51 -18.69 1.42
N GLU A 165 21.32 -19.36 0.61
CA GLU A 165 22.31 -18.73 -0.27
C GLU A 165 21.61 -17.99 -1.42
N LEU A 166 20.58 -18.60 -2.02
CA LEU A 166 19.76 -17.96 -3.04
C LEU A 166 18.97 -16.78 -2.48
N PHE A 167 18.59 -16.86 -1.20
CA PHE A 167 17.89 -15.78 -0.53
C PHE A 167 18.77 -14.53 -0.38
N VAL A 168 20.06 -14.67 -0.08
CA VAL A 168 21.00 -13.52 -0.04
C VAL A 168 21.10 -12.85 -1.42
N LEU A 169 21.25 -13.64 -2.49
CA LEU A 169 21.28 -13.12 -3.86
C LEU A 169 19.95 -12.47 -4.26
N TRP A 170 18.84 -13.04 -3.80
CA TRP A 170 17.51 -12.46 -3.99
C TRP A 170 17.39 -11.12 -3.28
N GLN A 171 17.85 -10.98 -2.03
CA GLN A 171 17.78 -9.72 -1.27
C GLN A 171 18.56 -8.58 -1.94
N GLU A 172 19.67 -8.89 -2.62
CA GLU A 172 20.38 -7.90 -3.43
C GLU A 172 19.53 -7.46 -4.62
N LYS A 173 18.92 -8.42 -5.32
CA LYS A 173 18.08 -8.13 -6.49
C LYS A 173 16.79 -7.42 -6.12
N GLU A 174 16.15 -7.80 -5.02
CA GLU A 174 14.89 -7.28 -4.50
C GLU A 174 14.95 -5.74 -4.32
N LYS A 175 16.11 -5.21 -3.90
CA LYS A 175 16.35 -3.77 -3.76
C LYS A 175 16.26 -2.99 -5.09
N GLU A 176 16.44 -3.65 -6.22
CA GLU A 176 16.38 -3.05 -7.55
C GLU A 176 14.99 -3.14 -8.19
N ILE A 177 14.07 -3.91 -7.61
CA ILE A 177 12.75 -4.15 -8.21
C ILE A 177 11.73 -3.14 -7.66
N PHE A 178 10.98 -2.55 -8.59
CA PHE A 178 9.91 -1.61 -8.29
C PHE A 178 8.59 -2.10 -8.86
N VAL A 179 7.52 -1.94 -8.09
CA VAL A 179 6.14 -2.18 -8.52
C VAL A 179 5.42 -0.84 -8.61
N ARG A 180 4.48 -0.75 -9.54
CA ARG A 180 3.59 0.40 -9.63
C ARG A 180 2.46 0.23 -8.62
N ASP A 181 2.32 1.22 -7.76
CA ASP A 181 1.24 1.30 -6.79
C ASP A 181 -0.11 1.41 -7.48
N PHE A 182 -1.08 0.60 -7.07
CA PHE A 182 -2.39 0.59 -7.73
C PHE A 182 -3.25 1.81 -7.39
N VAL A 183 -2.96 2.51 -6.29
CA VAL A 183 -3.72 3.66 -5.78
C VAL A 183 -3.12 4.97 -6.26
N LEU A 184 -1.81 5.14 -6.08
CA LEU A 184 -1.10 6.39 -6.37
C LEU A 184 -0.40 6.37 -7.73
N ASN A 185 -0.32 5.21 -8.39
CA ASN A 185 0.40 5.02 -9.65
C ASN A 185 1.92 5.35 -9.56
N GLU A 186 2.46 5.40 -8.34
CA GLU A 186 3.87 5.66 -8.04
C GLU A 186 4.72 4.39 -8.11
N ARG A 187 6.04 4.52 -8.31
CA ARG A 187 6.97 3.39 -8.21
C ARG A 187 7.35 3.15 -6.75
N ILE A 188 7.02 1.98 -6.22
CA ILE A 188 7.36 1.54 -4.86
C ILE A 188 8.32 0.37 -4.92
N SER A 189 9.29 0.33 -4.00
CA SER A 189 10.21 -0.81 -3.87
C SER A 189 9.46 -2.05 -3.42
N ILE A 190 9.76 -3.20 -4.00
CA ILE A 190 9.27 -4.49 -3.50
C ILE A 190 10.10 -4.88 -2.29
N ARG A 191 9.79 -4.31 -1.13
CA ARG A 191 10.33 -4.76 0.15
C ARG A 191 9.20 -4.81 1.15
N LYS A 192 9.44 -5.48 2.28
CA LYS A 192 8.49 -5.47 3.40
C LYS A 192 8.10 -4.02 3.71
N PRO A 193 6.81 -3.66 3.60
CA PRO A 193 6.41 -2.28 3.81
C PRO A 193 6.46 -1.96 5.31
N GLU A 194 7.43 -1.14 5.69
CA GLU A 194 7.54 -0.59 7.03
C GLU A 194 6.63 0.64 7.17
N PRO A 195 5.74 0.72 8.16
CA PRO A 195 4.79 1.84 8.28
C PRO A 195 5.46 3.22 8.33
N GLU A 196 6.71 3.30 8.81
CA GLU A 196 7.51 4.54 8.85
C GLU A 196 7.81 5.10 7.45
N GLU A 197 8.14 4.24 6.49
CA GLU A 197 8.46 4.64 5.11
C GLU A 197 7.24 5.17 4.36
N TYR A 198 6.05 4.70 4.77
CA TYR A 198 4.78 5.06 4.16
C TYR A 198 3.95 5.98 5.05
N LYS A 199 4.58 6.73 5.97
CA LYS A 199 3.89 7.61 6.92
C LYS A 199 3.00 8.63 6.21
N SER A 200 3.48 9.29 5.16
CA SER A 200 2.68 10.27 4.40
C SER A 200 1.43 9.66 3.79
N ARG A 201 1.53 8.40 3.34
CA ARG A 201 0.42 7.64 2.75
C ARG A 201 -0.57 7.17 3.80
N ILE A 202 -0.10 6.60 4.91
CA ILE A 202 -0.94 6.19 6.04
C ILE A 202 -1.65 7.42 6.61
N VAL A 203 -0.90 8.50 6.83
CA VAL A 203 -1.48 9.79 7.21
C VAL A 203 -2.44 10.28 6.14
N GLY A 204 -2.14 10.13 4.85
CA GLY A 204 -3.06 10.43 3.75
C GLY A 204 -4.37 9.66 3.86
N TRP A 205 -4.33 8.35 4.09
CA TRP A 205 -5.53 7.52 4.30
C TRP A 205 -6.33 7.95 5.51
N ILE A 206 -5.65 8.35 6.59
CA ILE A 206 -6.27 8.90 7.80
C ILE A 206 -6.78 10.35 7.55
N ALA A 207 -6.09 11.15 6.75
CA ALA A 207 -6.31 12.57 6.50
C ALA A 207 -7.26 12.83 5.32
N TYR A 208 -7.56 11.83 4.50
CA TYR A 208 -8.71 11.82 3.58
C TYR A 208 -10.05 11.89 4.34
N TRP A 209 -10.01 11.99 5.67
CA TRP A 209 -11.13 12.30 6.52
C TRP A 209 -11.24 13.83 6.71
N PRO A 210 -12.43 14.44 6.58
CA PRO A 210 -12.60 15.90 6.39
C PRO A 210 -12.15 16.78 7.57
N ILE A 211 -11.73 16.16 8.66
CA ILE A 211 -11.56 16.74 9.98
C ILE A 211 -10.21 17.50 10.10
N HIS A 212 -9.22 17.22 9.27
CA HIS A 212 -7.90 17.86 9.39
C HIS A 212 -7.91 19.35 9.02
N LEU A 213 -8.86 19.80 8.19
CA LEU A 213 -9.11 21.21 7.87
C LEU A 213 -9.72 21.96 9.07
N LEU A 214 -10.46 21.24 9.92
CA LEU A 214 -10.97 21.76 11.20
C LEU A 214 -9.87 21.80 12.28
N PHE A 215 -8.91 20.87 12.25
CA PHE A 215 -7.83 20.75 13.25
C PHE A 215 -6.60 21.60 13.01
N SER A 216 -6.38 22.15 11.81
CA SER A 216 -5.39 23.23 11.63
C SER A 216 -5.68 24.46 12.49
N LEU A 217 -6.92 24.62 12.99
CA LEU A 217 -7.30 25.69 13.92
C LEU A 217 -6.98 25.40 15.40
N ILE A 218 -6.70 24.15 15.80
CA ILE A 218 -6.59 23.73 17.22
C ILE A 218 -5.34 22.85 17.41
N ASN A 219 -4.15 23.46 17.34
CA ASN A 219 -2.93 22.76 16.88
C ASN A 219 -2.16 21.91 17.91
N ASP A 220 -2.46 21.94 19.22
CA ASP A 220 -1.61 21.28 20.23
C ASP A 220 -2.21 20.04 20.93
N PRO A 221 -3.42 20.05 21.51
CA PRO A 221 -4.00 18.84 22.09
C PRO A 221 -4.24 17.75 21.04
N PHE A 222 -4.50 18.13 19.79
CA PHE A 222 -4.68 17.19 18.69
C PHE A 222 -3.39 16.56 18.18
N LYS A 223 -2.23 17.22 18.32
CA LYS A 223 -0.95 16.55 18.04
C LYS A 223 -0.68 15.43 19.03
N ALA A 224 -1.03 15.61 20.29
CA ALA A 224 -0.89 14.56 21.31
C ALA A 224 -1.80 13.37 20.99
N ILE A 225 -3.08 13.63 20.68
CA ILE A 225 -4.05 12.61 20.28
C ILE A 225 -3.62 11.93 18.97
N GLY A 226 -3.23 12.68 17.95
CA GLY A 226 -2.76 12.16 16.68
C GLY A 226 -1.51 11.30 16.83
N LYS A 227 -0.57 11.68 17.69
CA LYS A 227 0.62 10.87 18.02
C LYS A 227 0.25 9.60 18.76
N PHE A 228 -0.74 9.65 19.65
CA PHE A 228 -1.27 8.48 20.35
C PHE A 228 -1.97 7.51 19.39
N ILE A 229 -2.85 8.02 18.53
CA ILE A 229 -3.53 7.24 17.47
C ILE A 229 -2.47 6.64 16.55
N TYR A 230 -1.55 7.46 16.01
CA TYR A 230 -0.50 6.97 15.12
C TYR A 230 0.33 5.86 15.77
N ARG A 231 0.76 6.00 17.03
CA ARG A 231 1.50 4.94 17.75
C ARG A 231 0.68 3.65 17.88
N THR A 232 -0.59 3.77 18.23
CA THR A 232 -1.50 2.62 18.37
C THR A 232 -1.69 1.89 17.03
N PHE A 233 -1.88 2.66 15.96
CA PHE A 233 -2.01 2.11 14.61
C PHE A 233 -0.70 1.53 14.13
N TYR A 234 0.42 2.24 14.30
CA TYR A 234 1.75 1.80 13.91
C TYR A 234 2.06 0.39 14.43
N THR A 235 1.86 0.14 15.72
CA THR A 235 2.11 -1.19 16.30
C THR A 235 1.22 -2.26 15.66
N LYS A 236 -0.07 -1.97 15.43
CA LYS A 236 -0.98 -2.92 14.78
C LYS A 236 -0.61 -3.17 13.31
N LEU A 237 -0.32 -2.11 12.56
CA LEU A 237 0.04 -2.18 11.14
C LEU A 237 1.36 -2.92 10.95
N LYS A 238 2.31 -2.73 11.88
CA LYS A 238 3.57 -3.47 11.94
C LYS A 238 3.33 -4.95 12.22
N ASN A 239 2.58 -5.29 13.26
CA ASN A 239 2.24 -6.69 13.56
C ASN A 239 1.51 -7.39 12.39
N ILE A 240 0.65 -6.67 11.65
CA ILE A 240 0.01 -7.20 10.44
C ILE A 240 1.03 -7.42 9.33
N SER A 241 1.96 -6.48 9.12
CA SER A 241 3.06 -6.62 8.16
C SER A 241 3.91 -7.85 8.50
N ASP A 242 4.35 -7.97 9.74
CA ASP A 242 5.14 -9.10 10.27
C ASP A 242 4.41 -10.43 10.07
N ALA A 243 3.17 -10.55 10.57
CA ALA A 243 2.38 -11.78 10.46
C ALA A 243 2.05 -12.20 9.02
N MET A 244 2.03 -11.25 8.08
CA MET A 244 1.81 -11.54 6.66
C MET A 244 3.11 -11.93 5.96
N TRP A 245 4.25 -11.40 6.39
CA TRP A 245 5.56 -11.66 5.81
C TRP A 245 6.20 -12.95 6.33
N ASP A 246 5.93 -13.33 7.58
CA ASP A 246 6.50 -14.52 8.23
C ASP A 246 5.79 -15.85 7.85
N LYS A 247 4.78 -15.81 6.98
CA LYS A 247 4.04 -17.01 6.52
C LYS A 247 4.73 -17.76 5.36
N ASP A 248 5.95 -17.37 5.00
CA ASP A 248 6.80 -17.99 3.96
C ASP A 248 7.99 -18.70 4.60
#